data_AF-A0A0F9AF83-F1
#
_entry.id   AF-A0A0F9AF83-F1
#
_cell.length_a   1.000
_cell.length_b   1.000
_cell.length_c   1.000
_cell.angle_alpha   90.00
_cell.angle_beta   90.00
_cell.angle_gamma   90.00
#
_symmetry.space_group_name_H-M   'P 1'
#
loop_
_entity.id
_entity.type
_entity.pdbx_description
1 polymer ?
#
loop_
_entity_poly.entity_id
_entity_poly.type
_entity_poly.pdbx_seq_one_letter_code
_entity_poly.pdbx_strand_id
1 'polypeptide(L)'
;MRQLTKDEAIDFAKDEFWRTLTDEQIAHFQINQDKLCVPFERFHKAITECLGRPVWTHEFADRDKLRDELNGKIPAPSFDEILEGLPMDKTIIVTL
;
A
#
# COMPACT_ATOMS: atom_id res chain seq x y z
N MET A 1 -11.12 -1.86 12.11
CA MET A 1 -11.46 -0.47 11.74
C MET A 1 -12.78 -0.48 10.99
N ARG A 2 -13.67 0.51 11.17
CA ARG A 2 -14.90 0.62 10.36
C ARG A 2 -14.52 1.01 8.93
N GLN A 3 -15.12 0.36 7.93
CA GLN A 3 -14.96 0.76 6.54
C GLN A 3 -15.68 2.07 6.26
N LEU A 4 -15.00 2.98 5.55
CA LEU A 4 -15.63 4.20 5.05
C LEU A 4 -16.54 3.88 3.86
N THR A 5 -17.69 4.54 3.85
CA THR A 5 -18.53 4.61 2.66
C THR A 5 -17.81 5.37 1.55
N LYS A 6 -18.36 5.33 0.33
CA LYS A 6 -17.78 6.08 -0.79
C LYS A 6 -17.72 7.58 -0.50
N ASP A 7 -18.79 8.13 0.04
CA ASP A 7 -18.89 9.58 0.28
C ASP A 7 -17.96 10.00 1.42
N GLU A 8 -17.91 9.23 2.51
CA GLU A 8 -16.95 9.48 3.60
C GLU A 8 -15.48 9.41 3.13
N ALA A 9 -15.13 8.47 2.25
CA ALA A 9 -13.78 8.37 1.69
C ALA A 9 -13.44 9.57 0.80
N ILE A 10 -14.40 10.07 0.02
CA ILE A 10 -14.24 11.26 -0.81
C ILE A 10 -14.07 12.50 0.05
N ASP A 11 -14.88 12.63 1.11
CA ASP A 11 -14.83 13.78 2.01
C ASP A 11 -13.51 13.81 2.78
N PHE A 12 -13.05 12.66 3.29
CA PHE A 12 -11.73 12.51 3.90
C PHE A 12 -10.57 12.84 2.94
N ALA A 13 -10.69 12.48 1.65
CA ALA A 13 -9.66 12.83 0.69
C ALA A 13 -9.59 14.35 0.45
N LYS A 14 -10.76 15.01 0.41
CA LYS A 14 -10.92 16.45 0.13
C LYS A 14 -10.57 17.36 1.30
N ASP A 15 -10.81 16.91 2.53
CA ASP A 15 -10.49 17.70 3.73
C ASP A 15 -8.97 17.86 3.94
N GLU A 16 -8.17 17.03 3.24
CA GLU A 16 -6.72 16.99 3.30
C GLU A 16 -6.13 16.81 4.71
N PHE A 17 -6.92 16.33 5.67
CA PHE A 17 -6.48 16.08 7.05
C PHE A 17 -5.29 15.11 7.09
N TRP A 18 -5.23 14.20 6.12
CA TRP A 18 -4.11 13.28 5.91
C TRP A 18 -2.75 13.97 5.79
N ARG A 19 -2.66 15.25 5.41
CA ARG A 19 -1.40 16.00 5.36
C ARG A 19 -0.75 16.18 6.74
N THR A 20 -1.55 16.08 7.80
CA THR A 20 -1.08 16.20 9.19
C THR A 20 -0.63 14.86 9.79
N LEU A 21 -0.94 13.75 9.10
CA LEU A 21 -0.66 12.41 9.58
C LEU A 21 0.77 11.97 9.23
N THR A 22 1.37 11.18 10.12
CA THR A 22 2.65 10.53 9.88
C THR A 22 2.54 9.43 8.81
N ASP A 23 3.68 8.96 8.29
CA ASP A 23 3.72 7.82 7.37
C ASP A 23 3.08 6.58 8.00
N GLU A 24 3.40 6.28 9.25
CA GLU A 24 2.79 5.16 10.00
C GLU A 24 1.27 5.28 10.08
N GLN A 25 0.75 6.46 10.44
CA GLN A 25 -0.68 6.69 10.53
C GLN A 25 -1.38 6.50 9.19
N ILE A 26 -0.79 7.01 8.09
CA ILE A 26 -1.36 6.87 6.75
C ILE A 26 -1.30 5.42 6.28
N ALA A 27 -0.15 4.76 6.46
CA ALA A 27 0.05 3.37 6.06
C ALA A 27 -0.99 2.48 6.75
N HIS A 28 -1.10 2.55 8.08
CA HIS A 28 -2.04 1.74 8.84
C HIS A 28 -3.50 2.15 8.62
N PHE A 29 -3.80 3.43 8.39
CA PHE A 29 -5.17 3.83 8.09
C PHE A 29 -5.62 3.32 6.72
N GLN A 30 -4.89 3.68 5.67
CA GLN A 30 -5.29 3.43 4.28
C GLN A 30 -5.26 1.94 3.92
N ILE A 31 -4.29 1.16 4.43
CA ILE A 31 -4.24 -0.29 4.17
C ILE A 31 -5.45 -1.04 4.75
N ASN A 32 -6.11 -0.46 5.75
CA ASN A 32 -7.28 -1.03 6.39
C ASN A 32 -8.61 -0.50 5.80
N GLN A 33 -8.57 0.34 4.77
CA GLN A 33 -9.74 0.83 4.05
C GLN A 33 -9.87 0.16 2.68
N ASP A 34 -11.11 -0.15 2.29
CA ASP A 34 -11.43 -0.70 0.96
C ASP A 34 -11.36 0.36 -0.15
N LYS A 35 -11.49 1.64 0.21
CA LYS A 35 -11.49 2.76 -0.73
C LYS A 35 -10.25 3.62 -0.51
N LEU A 36 -9.70 4.12 -1.60
CA LEU A 36 -8.59 5.07 -1.55
C LEU A 36 -9.11 6.41 -0.98
N CYS A 37 -8.67 6.73 0.22
CA CYS A 37 -9.03 7.92 1.00
C CYS A 37 -7.92 8.98 1.00
N VAL A 38 -6.69 8.60 0.65
CA VAL A 38 -5.56 9.51 0.44
C VAL A 38 -4.99 9.36 -0.96
N PRO A 39 -4.32 10.37 -1.54
CA PRO A 39 -3.66 10.21 -2.84
C PRO A 39 -2.76 8.96 -2.87
N PHE A 40 -2.85 8.16 -3.95
CA PHE A 40 -2.13 6.88 -4.02
C PHE A 40 -0.63 7.05 -3.82
N GLU A 41 -0.02 8.08 -4.42
CA GLU A 41 1.41 8.38 -4.23
C GLU A 41 1.78 8.61 -2.75
N ARG A 42 0.92 9.27 -1.98
CA ARG A 42 1.13 9.52 -0.55
C ARG A 42 1.04 8.21 0.26
N PHE A 43 0.08 7.36 -0.08
CA PHE A 43 -0.08 6.04 0.53
C PHE A 43 1.08 5.10 0.19
N HIS A 44 1.46 5.04 -1.09
CA HIS A 44 2.57 4.23 -1.57
C HIS A 44 3.88 4.63 -0.90
N LYS A 45 4.14 5.94 -0.79
CA LYS A 45 5.27 6.45 -0.03
C LYS A 45 5.20 6.01 1.43
N ALA A 46 4.07 6.21 2.12
CA ALA A 46 3.91 5.84 3.53
C ALA A 46 4.23 4.35 3.77
N ILE A 47 3.69 3.46 2.93
CA ILE A 47 3.94 2.02 3.02
C ILE A 47 5.42 1.68 2.79
N THR A 48 6.05 2.31 1.80
CA THR A 48 7.50 2.14 1.51
C THR A 48 8.36 2.56 2.69
N GLU A 49 8.07 3.71 3.30
CA GLU A 49 8.80 4.22 4.47
C GLU A 49 8.61 3.31 5.69
N CYS A 50 7.38 2.84 5.95
CA CYS A 50 7.10 1.95 7.08
C CYS A 50 7.73 0.56 6.94
N LEU A 51 7.76 0.01 5.72
CA LEU A 51 8.36 -1.30 5.46
C LEU A 51 9.88 -1.23 5.28
N GLY A 52 10.45 -0.05 5.08
CA GLY A 52 11.90 0.14 4.91
C GLY A 52 12.46 -0.49 3.63
N ARG A 53 11.60 -0.80 2.64
CA ARG A 53 11.98 -1.35 1.34
C ARG A 53 11.14 -0.75 0.22
N PRO A 54 11.63 -0.74 -1.03
CA PRO A 54 10.78 -0.45 -2.18
C PRO A 54 9.59 -1.41 -2.22
N VAL A 55 8.39 -0.83 -2.30
CA VAL A 55 7.15 -1.57 -2.51
C VAL A 55 6.69 -1.29 -3.92
N TRP A 56 6.36 -2.33 -4.66
CA TRP A 56 5.98 -2.23 -6.07
C TRP A 56 4.48 -2.07 -6.17
N THR A 57 4.00 -1.36 -7.21
CA THR A 57 2.57 -1.02 -7.31
C THR A 57 1.67 -2.24 -7.45
N HIS A 58 2.15 -3.35 -8.02
CA HIS A 58 1.38 -4.59 -8.14
C HIS A 58 1.20 -5.31 -6.80
N GLU A 59 2.10 -5.11 -5.83
CA GLU A 59 1.95 -5.69 -4.49
C GLU A 59 0.66 -5.21 -3.82
N PHE A 60 0.18 -4.00 -4.13
CA PHE A 60 -1.09 -3.45 -3.62
C PHE A 60 -2.33 -4.22 -4.11
N ALA A 61 -2.20 -5.08 -5.13
CA ALA A 61 -3.27 -6.00 -5.52
C ALA A 61 -3.52 -7.08 -4.45
N ASP A 62 -2.50 -7.44 -3.67
CA ASP A 62 -2.60 -8.33 -2.51
C ASP A 62 -2.50 -7.51 -1.21
N ARG A 63 -3.55 -6.73 -0.95
CA ARG A 63 -3.65 -5.86 0.22
C ARG A 63 -3.45 -6.62 1.54
N ASP A 64 -3.97 -7.83 1.65
CA ASP A 64 -3.93 -8.59 2.89
C ASP A 64 -2.50 -9.02 3.23
N LYS A 65 -1.73 -9.45 2.23
CA LYS A 65 -0.30 -9.77 2.38
C LYS A 65 0.50 -8.53 2.81
N LEU A 66 0.35 -7.40 2.12
CA LEU A 66 1.01 -6.14 2.50
C LEU A 66 0.62 -5.67 3.91
N ARG A 67 -0.66 -5.79 4.28
CA ARG A 67 -1.13 -5.48 5.63
C ARG A 67 -0.46 -6.37 6.67
N ASP A 68 -0.35 -7.66 6.41
CA ASP A 68 0.24 -8.60 7.35
C ASP A 68 1.75 -8.39 7.48
N GLU A 69 2.45 -8.01 6.41
CA GLU A 69 3.86 -7.57 6.46
C GLU A 69 4.01 -6.29 7.29
N LEU A 70 3.17 -5.27 7.03
CA LEU A 70 3.18 -4.01 7.78
C LEU A 70 2.96 -4.21 9.27
N ASN A 71 2.16 -5.21 9.65
CA ASN A 71 1.93 -5.58 11.05
C ASN A 71 2.99 -6.54 11.62
N GLY A 72 4.05 -6.86 10.87
CA GLY A 72 5.12 -7.76 11.27
C GLY A 72 4.70 -9.23 11.44
N LYS A 73 3.57 -9.64 10.86
CA LYS A 73 3.08 -11.02 10.96
C LYS A 73 3.76 -11.96 9.97
N ILE A 74 4.20 -11.42 8.84
CA ILE A 74 4.99 -12.13 7.83
C ILE A 74 6.27 -11.33 7.58
N PRO A 75 7.39 -12.00 7.22
CA PRO A 75 8.61 -11.30 6.84
C PRO A 75 8.42 -10.55 5.52
N ALA A 76 9.32 -9.60 5.26
CA ALA A 76 9.42 -8.97 3.95
C ALA A 76 9.67 -10.02 2.86
N PRO A 77 8.97 -9.96 1.72
CA PRO A 77 9.19 -10.88 0.61
C PRO A 77 10.57 -10.66 0.00
N SER A 78 11.16 -11.75 -0.50
CA SER A 78 12.33 -11.72 -1.36
C SER A 78 12.01 -11.11 -2.73
N PHE A 79 13.04 -10.74 -3.47
CA PHE A 79 12.87 -10.22 -4.83
C PHE A 79 12.20 -11.23 -5.78
N ASP A 80 12.57 -12.51 -5.68
CA ASP A 80 11.98 -13.57 -6.50
C ASP A 80 10.47 -13.73 -6.21
N GLU A 81 10.06 -13.71 -4.95
CA GLU A 81 8.64 -13.75 -4.56
C GLU A 81 7.85 -12.52 -5.06
N ILE A 82 8.49 -11.35 -5.15
CA ILE A 82 7.87 -10.15 -5.73
C ILE A 82 7.67 -10.32 -7.24
N LEU A 83 8.65 -10.92 -7.95
CA LEU A 83 8.58 -11.18 -9.39
C LEU A 83 7.54 -12.24 -9.75
N GLU A 84 7.40 -13.29 -8.96
CA GLU A 84 6.38 -14.33 -9.14
C GLU A 84 4.95 -13.78 -9.09
N GLY A 85 4.75 -12.63 -8.42
CA GLY A 85 3.47 -11.91 -8.38
C GLY A 85 3.12 -11.16 -9.68
N LEU A 86 4.05 -11.05 -10.64
CA LEU A 86 3.81 -10.38 -11.92
C LEU A 86 3.17 -11.34 -12.94
N PRO A 87 2.24 -10.87 -13.78
CA PRO A 87 1.67 -11.68 -14.86
C PRO A 87 2.75 -12.07 -15.88
N MET A 88 3.01 -13.38 -16.01
CA MET A 88 4.08 -13.92 -16.87
C MET A 88 3.97 -13.45 -18.33
N ASP A 89 2.74 -13.30 -18.85
CA ASP A 89 2.48 -12.89 -20.23
C ASP A 89 2.78 -11.42 -20.50
N LYS A 90 3.06 -10.62 -19.46
CA LYS A 90 3.32 -9.17 -19.55
C LYS A 90 4.65 -8.76 -18.94
N THR A 91 5.44 -9.71 -18.47
CA THR A 91 6.68 -9.42 -17.74
C THR A 91 7.88 -9.47 -18.69
N ILE A 92 8.64 -8.37 -18.74
CA ILE A 92 9.91 -8.27 -19.46
C ILE A 92 10.99 -7.97 -18.43
N ILE A 93 12.00 -8.84 -18.34
CA ILE A 93 13.16 -8.66 -17.46
C ILE A 93 14.34 -8.24 -18.32
N VAL A 94 14.91 -7.08 -18.03
CA VAL A 94 16.13 -6.58 -18.70
C VAL A 94 17.30 -6.70 -17.72
N THR A 95 18.30 -7.48 -18.09
CA THR A 95 19.56 -7.63 -17.35
C THR A 95 20.64 -6.78 -18.00
N LEU A 96 21.39 -6.02 -17.21
CA LEU A 96 22.52 -5.19 -17.67
C LEU A 96 23.84 -5.96 -17.63
#